data_AF-A0A5J4UWN1-F1
#
_entry.id   AF-A0A5J4UWN1-F1
#
_cell.length_a   1.000
_cell.length_b   1.000
_cell.length_c   1.000
_cell.angle_alpha   90.00
_cell.angle_beta   90.00
_cell.angle_gamma   90.00
#
_symmetry.space_group_name_H-M   'P 1'
#
loop_
_entity.id
_entity.type
_entity.pdbx_description
1 polymer ?
#
loop_
_entity_poly.entity_id
_entity_poly.type
_entity_poly.pdbx_seq_one_letter_code
_entity_poly.pdbx_strand_id
1 'polypeptide(L)'
;MKDKESKIKQGIQLMRALRDFSQHPNYEFLFPDHYKLHEIVGPLLHIHCPKDCQCQMNFSVPYSDQVQELQGAAFSCLGQLVHNDHRLERQEPDQFNLYSNLQQGYVVQVHSGYEHIISNITQYTSNLSVTPHNSQQQYYSSPSSPIFTLQLRDNPCSLGGILHLYSSLLYRSKMHLMIATRFPNVASSMIKLARFERKVHQGTFRSKQAKEIRLRSIGILVMMCPRSYQEQQFQMVREWKVINCFIDSFSVAGGSEEQYKDMNEIALKGVYTVMTSLRTESVLSPIKPELQKESQEDCESMGGMEEIESHQFRRVKRNDLIRLESSKAKIAMLNIRWKSQEQRGIYWW
;
A
#
# COMPACT_ATOMS: atom_id res chain seq x y z
N MET A 1 12.00 30.16 18.46
CA MET A 1 11.55 29.46 17.23
C MET A 1 12.66 28.57 16.66
N LYS A 2 13.85 29.10 16.35
CA LYS A 2 14.99 28.32 15.82
C LYS A 2 15.32 27.02 16.58
N ASP A 3 15.30 27.04 17.92
CA ASP A 3 15.54 25.83 18.73
C ASP A 3 14.49 24.73 18.52
N LYS A 4 13.21 25.10 18.35
CA LYS A 4 12.12 24.15 18.13
C LYS A 4 12.22 23.47 16.76
N GLU A 5 12.49 24.24 15.71
CA GLU A 5 12.72 23.72 14.35
C GLU A 5 13.93 22.78 14.31
N SER A 6 15.01 23.15 15.00
CA SER A 6 16.20 22.29 15.13
C SER A 6 15.85 20.96 15.79
N LYS A 7 15.06 20.96 16.87
CA LYS A 7 14.63 19.74 17.56
C LYS A 7 13.72 18.87 16.70
N ILE A 8 12.80 19.46 15.93
CA ILE A 8 11.95 18.71 14.98
C ILE A 8 12.83 18.04 13.91
N LYS A 9 13.80 18.77 13.35
CA LYS A 9 14.74 18.22 12.36
C LYS A 9 15.57 17.06 12.93
N GLN A 10 16.05 17.18 14.17
CA GLN A 10 16.72 16.08 14.86
C GLN A 10 15.80 14.88 15.06
N GLY A 11 14.53 15.11 15.44
CA GLY A 11 13.52 14.07 15.55
C GLY A 11 13.30 13.32 14.23
N ILE A 12 13.18 14.04 13.11
CA ILE A 12 13.05 13.44 11.77
C ILE A 12 14.27 12.56 11.45
N GLN A 13 15.48 13.07 11.70
CA GLN A 13 16.72 12.33 11.46
C GLN A 13 16.81 11.08 12.33
N LEU A 14 16.43 11.17 13.60
CA LEU A 14 16.39 10.04 14.52
C LEU A 14 15.40 8.97 14.05
N MET A 15 14.17 9.35 13.68
CA MET A 15 13.17 8.39 13.17
C MET A 15 13.66 7.65 11.93
N ARG A 16 14.33 8.36 11.00
CA ARG A 16 14.95 7.76 9.81
C ARG A 16 16.09 6.82 10.18
N ALA A 17 16.96 7.22 11.09
CA ALA A 17 18.06 6.37 11.56
C ALA A 17 17.54 5.10 12.23
N LEU A 18 16.53 5.19 13.11
CA LEU A 18 15.91 4.04 13.76
C LEU A 18 15.27 3.07 12.75
N ARG A 19 14.57 3.61 11.75
CA ARG A 19 14.08 2.82 10.61
C ARG A 19 15.22 2.12 9.87
N ASP A 20 16.28 2.83 9.53
CA ASP A 20 17.38 2.23 8.75
C ASP A 20 18.17 1.20 9.58
N PHE A 21 18.33 1.41 10.89
CA PHE A 21 18.96 0.43 11.77
C PHE A 21 18.09 -0.81 12.01
N SER A 22 16.77 -0.66 12.12
CA SER A 22 15.86 -1.81 12.30
C SER A 22 15.80 -2.74 11.09
N GLN A 23 16.35 -2.34 9.95
CA GLN A 23 16.55 -3.20 8.79
C GLN A 23 17.66 -4.24 9.01
N HIS A 24 18.63 -3.95 9.88
CA HIS A 24 19.74 -4.84 10.13
C HIS A 24 19.28 -6.03 11.00
N PRO A 25 19.59 -7.29 10.62
CA PRO A 25 19.12 -8.48 11.34
C PRO A 25 19.44 -8.48 12.85
N ASN A 26 20.60 -7.95 13.24
CA ASN A 26 21.01 -7.88 14.65
C ASN A 26 20.13 -6.95 15.52
N TYR A 27 19.40 -6.00 14.92
CA TYR A 27 18.56 -5.05 15.66
C TYR A 27 17.07 -5.38 15.59
N GLU A 28 16.69 -6.39 14.81
CA GLU A 28 15.29 -6.78 14.58
C GLU A 28 14.54 -7.07 15.88
N PHE A 29 15.18 -7.77 16.83
CA PHE A 29 14.59 -8.08 18.14
C PHE A 29 15.02 -7.10 19.23
N LEU A 30 16.18 -6.47 19.08
CA LEU A 30 16.70 -5.56 20.09
C LEU A 30 15.79 -4.33 20.25
N PHE A 31 15.34 -3.76 19.13
CA PHE A 31 14.55 -2.53 19.15
C PHE A 31 13.12 -2.73 19.67
N PRO A 32 12.36 -3.75 19.23
CA PRO A 32 11.03 -3.97 19.73
C PRO A 32 11.02 -4.56 21.14
N ASP A 33 11.89 -5.53 21.44
CA ASP A 33 11.75 -6.34 22.64
C ASP A 33 12.51 -5.75 23.83
N HIS A 34 13.72 -5.23 23.61
CA HIS A 34 14.55 -4.69 24.69
C HIS A 34 14.31 -3.20 24.89
N TYR A 35 14.30 -2.42 23.81
CA TYR A 35 14.14 -0.96 23.89
C TYR A 35 12.70 -0.49 23.75
N LYS A 36 11.76 -1.37 23.36
CA LYS A 36 10.34 -1.03 23.20
C LYS A 36 10.13 0.22 22.35
N LEU A 37 10.91 0.37 21.27
CA LEU A 37 10.88 1.59 20.46
C LEU A 37 9.49 1.87 19.87
N HIS A 38 8.68 0.84 19.63
CA HIS A 38 7.31 0.99 19.16
C HIS A 38 6.41 1.71 20.19
N GLU A 39 6.65 1.52 21.50
CA GLU A 39 5.96 2.24 22.58
C GLU A 39 6.40 3.70 22.68
N ILE A 40 7.67 3.98 22.35
CA ILE A 40 8.25 5.34 22.38
C ILE A 40 7.81 6.16 21.16
N VAL A 41 7.77 5.55 19.98
CA VAL A 41 7.41 6.21 18.72
C VAL A 41 5.89 6.28 18.53
N GLY A 42 5.14 5.31 19.05
CA GLY A 42 3.68 5.18 18.94
C GLY A 42 2.89 6.46 19.24
N PRO A 43 3.21 7.23 20.30
CA PRO A 43 2.58 8.51 20.59
C PRO A 43 2.62 9.51 19.43
N LEU A 44 3.65 9.49 18.57
CA LEU A 44 3.78 10.43 17.45
C LEU A 44 2.76 10.21 16.33
N LEU A 45 2.03 9.09 16.34
CA LEU A 45 0.87 8.88 15.47
C LEU A 45 -0.22 9.92 15.73
N HIS A 46 -0.28 10.45 16.95
CA HIS A 46 -1.34 11.32 17.44
C HIS A 46 -1.14 12.81 17.17
N ILE A 47 -0.09 13.16 16.42
CA ILE A 47 0.15 14.53 15.96
C ILE A 47 -1.01 14.93 15.04
N HIS A 48 -1.76 15.97 15.42
CA HIS A 48 -2.84 16.51 14.59
C HIS A 48 -3.88 15.47 14.16
N CYS A 49 -4.32 14.59 15.08
CA CYS A 49 -5.38 13.65 14.77
C CYS A 49 -6.62 14.37 14.20
N PRO A 50 -7.21 13.85 13.11
CA PRO A 50 -8.46 14.35 12.55
C PRO A 50 -9.57 14.35 13.61
N LYS A 51 -10.43 15.38 13.63
CA LYS A 51 -11.44 15.53 14.70
C LYS A 51 -12.49 14.41 14.71
N ASP A 52 -12.73 13.82 13.55
CA ASP A 52 -13.62 12.68 13.30
C ASP A 52 -13.19 11.41 14.04
N CYS A 53 -11.90 11.24 14.35
CA CYS A 53 -11.44 10.04 15.07
C CYS A 53 -11.58 10.11 16.60
N GLN A 54 -12.09 11.21 17.16
CA GLN A 54 -12.32 11.41 18.60
C GLN A 54 -11.12 11.01 19.49
N CYS A 55 -9.90 11.21 19.00
CA CYS A 55 -8.70 10.74 19.66
C CYS A 55 -8.41 11.47 20.98
N GLN A 56 -8.34 10.71 22.08
CA GLN A 56 -8.00 11.24 23.41
C GLN A 56 -6.50 11.55 23.56
N MET A 57 -5.65 10.92 22.75
CA MET A 57 -4.19 11.13 22.75
C MET A 57 -3.74 12.23 21.78
N ASN A 58 -4.68 12.89 21.10
CA ASN A 58 -4.36 13.97 20.15
C ASN A 58 -3.59 15.08 20.85
N PHE A 59 -2.45 15.46 20.28
CA PHE A 59 -1.75 16.66 20.69
C PHE A 59 -1.44 17.54 19.49
N SER A 60 -1.58 18.84 19.72
CA SER A 60 -1.38 19.85 18.70
C SER A 60 -0.02 20.51 18.88
N VAL A 61 0.76 20.54 17.81
CA VAL A 61 1.97 21.36 17.67
C VAL A 61 1.72 22.42 16.59
N PRO A 62 2.46 23.53 16.54
CA PRO A 62 2.30 24.47 15.42
C PRO A 62 2.52 23.75 14.10
N TYR A 63 1.53 23.82 13.20
CA TYR A 63 1.60 23.16 11.91
C TYR A 63 2.78 23.68 11.09
N SER A 64 3.55 22.77 10.51
CA SER A 64 4.59 23.08 9.52
C SER A 64 4.91 21.84 8.69
N ASP A 65 5.55 22.03 7.53
CA ASP A 65 6.00 20.92 6.68
C ASP A 65 6.94 19.97 7.44
N GLN A 66 7.75 20.51 8.35
CA GLN A 66 8.65 19.72 9.20
C GLN A 66 7.88 18.86 10.20
N VAL A 67 6.76 19.34 10.76
CA VAL A 67 5.91 18.52 11.63
C VAL A 67 5.27 17.38 10.83
N GLN A 68 4.79 17.65 9.61
CA GLN A 68 4.24 16.62 8.74
C GLN A 68 5.32 15.60 8.33
N GLU A 69 6.53 16.05 8.06
CA GLU A 69 7.68 15.18 7.77
C GLU A 69 8.06 14.33 8.99
N LEU A 70 8.01 14.89 10.21
CA LEU A 70 8.23 14.15 11.46
C LEU A 70 7.18 13.06 11.64
N GLN A 71 5.90 13.39 11.47
CA GLN A 71 4.81 12.43 11.57
C GLN A 71 4.97 11.32 10.52
N GLY A 72 5.27 11.67 9.26
CA GLY A 72 5.60 10.72 8.21
C GLY A 72 6.76 9.78 8.54
N ALA A 73 7.85 10.35 9.09
CA ALA A 73 9.00 9.57 9.52
C ALA A 73 8.66 8.63 10.69
N ALA A 74 7.80 9.07 11.63
CA ALA A 74 7.31 8.23 12.72
C ALA A 74 6.45 7.06 12.21
N PHE A 75 5.50 7.32 11.30
CA PHE A 75 4.73 6.27 10.62
C PHE A 75 5.67 5.26 9.93
N SER A 76 6.63 5.74 9.13
CA SER A 76 7.58 4.85 8.46
C SER A 76 8.46 4.07 9.43
N CYS A 77 8.88 4.66 10.54
CA CYS A 77 9.68 3.99 11.57
C CYS A 77 8.86 2.89 12.25
N LEU A 78 7.61 3.18 12.61
CA LEU A 78 6.70 2.18 13.18
C LEU A 78 6.42 1.05 12.18
N GLY A 79 6.25 1.36 10.89
CA GLY A 79 6.06 0.35 9.85
C GLY A 79 7.21 -0.67 9.84
N GLN A 80 8.44 -0.18 9.96
CA GLN A 80 9.64 -1.01 10.00
C GLN A 80 9.80 -1.79 11.32
N LEU A 81 9.41 -1.20 12.46
CA LEU A 81 9.44 -1.87 13.77
C LEU A 81 8.35 -2.96 13.88
N VAL A 82 7.23 -2.77 13.19
CA VAL A 82 6.12 -3.72 13.10
C VAL A 82 6.43 -4.84 12.12
N HIS A 83 7.04 -4.51 10.98
CA HIS A 83 7.40 -5.45 9.95
C HIS A 83 8.72 -5.05 9.26
N ASN A 84 9.71 -5.93 9.31
CA ASN A 84 10.97 -5.70 8.62
C ASN A 84 10.88 -6.09 7.13
N ASP A 85 10.81 -5.08 6.25
CA ASP A 85 10.70 -5.22 4.79
C ASP A 85 11.80 -6.14 4.17
N HIS A 86 12.99 -6.24 4.78
CA HIS A 86 14.08 -7.12 4.30
C HIS A 86 13.77 -8.61 4.41
N ARG A 87 12.72 -9.00 5.15
CA ARG A 87 12.31 -10.41 5.27
C ARG A 87 11.63 -10.94 4.00
N LEU A 88 11.24 -10.08 3.05
CA LEU A 88 10.57 -10.51 1.82
C LEU A 88 11.44 -11.42 0.94
N GLU A 89 12.77 -11.33 1.06
CA GLU A 89 13.69 -12.18 0.29
C GLU A 89 13.95 -13.56 0.93
N ARG A 90 13.62 -13.74 2.22
CA ARG A 90 13.87 -15.00 2.94
C ARG A 90 12.57 -15.80 3.03
N GLN A 91 12.43 -16.79 2.15
CA GLN A 91 11.25 -17.66 2.01
C GLN A 91 11.05 -18.68 3.15
N GLU A 92 11.78 -18.59 4.26
CA GLU A 92 11.60 -19.54 5.36
C GLU A 92 10.27 -19.25 6.08
N PRO A 93 9.31 -20.20 6.11
CA PRO A 93 8.06 -20.08 6.85
C PRO A 93 8.35 -20.23 8.34
N ASP A 94 8.82 -19.15 8.94
CA ASP A 94 9.46 -19.21 10.23
C ASP A 94 8.47 -19.04 11.41
N GLN A 95 8.73 -19.77 12.51
CA GLN A 95 7.95 -19.75 13.76
C GLN A 95 7.92 -18.35 14.42
N PHE A 96 8.69 -17.40 13.90
CA PHE A 96 8.81 -16.01 14.38
C PHE A 96 7.70 -15.06 13.92
N ASN A 97 6.67 -15.52 13.21
CA ASN A 97 5.46 -14.71 12.94
C ASN A 97 4.68 -14.35 14.22
N LEU A 98 4.97 -14.99 15.37
CA LEU A 98 4.30 -14.68 16.63
C LEU A 98 4.69 -13.28 17.16
N TYR A 99 5.95 -12.88 16.99
CA TYR A 99 6.46 -11.62 17.56
C TYR A 99 5.89 -10.40 16.84
N SER A 100 5.84 -10.41 15.50
CA SER A 100 5.23 -9.31 14.73
C SER A 100 3.80 -9.00 15.18
N ASN A 101 3.06 -10.01 15.67
CA ASN A 101 1.69 -9.82 16.14
C ASN A 101 1.62 -8.98 17.43
N LEU A 102 2.66 -8.96 18.27
CA LEU A 102 2.69 -8.16 19.50
C LEU A 102 2.84 -6.67 19.18
N GLN A 103 3.80 -6.30 18.32
CA GLN A 103 3.95 -4.88 17.95
C GLN A 103 2.80 -4.39 17.08
N GLN A 104 2.30 -5.23 16.15
CA GLN A 104 1.06 -4.95 15.41
C GLN A 104 -0.10 -4.72 16.39
N GLY A 105 -0.27 -5.64 17.35
CA GLY A 105 -1.29 -5.57 18.38
C GLY A 105 -1.20 -4.30 19.20
N TYR A 106 0.01 -3.91 19.65
CA TYR A 106 0.22 -2.67 20.39
C TYR A 106 -0.19 -1.43 19.58
N VAL A 107 0.32 -1.28 18.35
CA VAL A 107 -0.01 -0.13 17.49
C VAL A 107 -1.51 -0.05 17.20
N VAL A 108 -2.16 -1.19 16.97
CA VAL A 108 -3.59 -1.24 16.67
C VAL A 108 -4.45 -0.99 17.90
N GLN A 109 -4.18 -1.68 19.01
CA GLN A 109 -5.04 -1.66 20.20
C GLN A 109 -4.79 -0.45 21.09
N VAL A 110 -3.53 -0.07 21.30
CA VAL A 110 -3.17 1.05 22.19
C VAL A 110 -3.31 2.37 21.47
N HIS A 111 -2.95 2.42 20.19
CA HIS A 111 -2.93 3.67 19.43
C HIS A 111 -4.01 3.79 18.37
N SER A 112 -5.01 2.90 18.31
CA SER A 112 -6.07 2.96 17.30
C SER A 112 -5.50 3.18 15.90
N GLY A 113 -4.46 2.40 15.57
CA GLY A 113 -3.61 2.68 14.41
C GLY A 113 -4.41 2.75 13.09
N TYR A 114 -5.44 1.91 12.93
CA TYR A 114 -6.25 1.91 11.71
C TYR A 114 -7.04 3.19 11.53
N GLU A 115 -7.70 3.68 12.58
CA GLU A 115 -8.52 4.88 12.55
C GLU A 115 -7.68 6.08 12.11
N HIS A 116 -6.46 6.23 12.64
CA HIS A 116 -5.56 7.30 12.24
C HIS A 116 -5.03 7.13 10.82
N ILE A 117 -4.53 5.95 10.47
CA ILE A 117 -3.98 5.67 9.14
C ILE A 117 -5.05 5.93 8.06
N ILE A 118 -6.26 5.40 8.26
CA ILE A 118 -7.32 5.44 7.25
C ILE A 118 -7.93 6.84 7.16
N SER A 119 -8.11 7.54 8.28
CA SER A 119 -8.57 8.94 8.24
C SER A 119 -7.56 9.82 7.47
N ASN A 120 -6.25 9.67 7.71
CA ASN A 120 -5.24 10.41 6.94
C ASN A 120 -5.25 10.05 5.44
N ILE A 121 -5.32 8.76 5.10
CA ILE A 121 -5.39 8.29 3.70
C ILE A 121 -6.63 8.86 3.01
N THR A 122 -7.81 8.70 3.60
CA THR A 122 -9.08 9.12 3.00
C THR A 122 -9.19 10.63 2.89
N GLN A 123 -8.71 11.37 3.90
CA GLN A 123 -8.61 12.82 3.84
C GLN A 123 -7.71 13.24 2.69
N TYR A 124 -6.50 12.67 2.57
CA TYR A 124 -5.58 12.98 1.47
C TYR A 124 -6.22 12.73 0.09
N THR A 125 -6.83 11.56 -0.11
CA THR A 125 -7.38 11.17 -1.42
C THR A 125 -8.66 11.88 -1.79
N SER A 126 -9.45 12.33 -0.82
CA SER A 126 -10.62 13.18 -1.07
C SER A 126 -10.21 14.47 -1.80
N ASN A 127 -9.06 15.05 -1.41
CA ASN A 127 -8.53 16.30 -1.95
C ASN A 127 -7.85 16.16 -3.32
N LEU A 128 -7.40 14.95 -3.70
CA LEU A 128 -6.77 14.71 -5.00
C LEU A 128 -7.74 14.95 -6.17
N SER A 129 -9.04 14.74 -5.93
CA SER A 129 -10.09 14.70 -6.96
C SER A 129 -10.45 16.08 -7.56
N VAL A 130 -9.98 17.19 -6.97
CA VAL A 130 -10.51 18.53 -7.22
C VAL A 130 -9.77 19.31 -8.31
N THR A 131 -8.63 18.81 -8.82
CA THR A 131 -7.88 19.52 -9.89
C THR A 131 -8.02 18.83 -11.24
N PRO A 132 -8.89 19.32 -12.16
CA PRO A 132 -8.78 18.98 -13.56
C PRO A 132 -7.41 19.44 -14.08
N HIS A 133 -6.70 18.53 -14.74
CA HIS A 133 -5.33 18.63 -15.24
C HIS A 133 -5.09 19.79 -16.25
N ASN A 134 -6.10 20.62 -16.52
CA ASN A 134 -6.06 21.71 -17.50
C ASN A 134 -5.94 23.12 -16.91
N SER A 135 -5.73 23.28 -15.61
CA SER A 135 -5.63 24.61 -14.97
C SER A 135 -4.18 24.99 -14.66
N GLN A 136 -3.45 25.41 -15.70
CA GLN A 136 -2.23 26.23 -15.52
C GLN A 136 -2.54 27.69 -15.15
N GLN A 137 -3.79 28.07 -14.84
CA GLN A 137 -4.14 29.45 -14.57
C GLN A 137 -5.03 29.64 -13.34
N GLN A 138 -4.55 30.52 -12.47
CA GLN A 138 -5.25 31.31 -11.44
C GLN A 138 -5.75 30.58 -10.18
N TYR A 139 -4.85 30.45 -9.20
CA TYR A 139 -5.19 30.31 -7.78
C TYR A 139 -5.17 31.69 -7.10
N TYR A 140 -6.29 32.39 -7.14
CA TYR A 140 -6.59 33.43 -6.16
C TYR A 140 -8.09 33.34 -5.81
N SER A 141 -8.37 33.32 -4.50
CA SER A 141 -9.68 33.63 -3.88
C SER A 141 -10.64 32.46 -3.63
N SER A 142 -10.44 31.74 -2.52
CA SER A 142 -11.56 31.27 -1.67
C SER A 142 -11.04 30.86 -0.28
N PRO A 143 -11.40 31.55 0.82
CA PRO A 143 -10.78 31.37 2.14
C PRO A 143 -11.53 30.42 3.09
N SER A 144 -12.44 29.56 2.62
CA SER A 144 -13.33 28.77 3.51
C SER A 144 -12.99 27.29 3.67
N SER A 145 -11.94 26.77 3.03
CA SER A 145 -11.50 25.38 3.29
C SER A 145 -10.60 25.32 4.54
N PRO A 146 -10.77 24.33 5.43
CA PRO A 146 -9.90 24.18 6.59
C PRO A 146 -8.44 24.04 6.14
N ILE A 147 -7.59 24.94 6.64
CA ILE A 147 -6.17 25.13 6.28
C ILE A 147 -5.38 23.80 6.28
N PHE A 148 -5.73 22.89 7.19
CA PHE A 148 -5.09 21.57 7.34
C PHE A 148 -5.23 20.67 6.09
N THR A 149 -6.32 20.80 5.34
CA THR A 149 -6.68 19.96 4.19
C THR A 149 -5.89 20.31 2.92
N LEU A 150 -5.54 21.60 2.74
CA LEU A 150 -4.73 22.07 1.61
C LEU A 150 -3.26 21.68 1.75
N GLN A 151 -2.76 21.55 2.98
CA GLN A 151 -1.32 21.45 3.25
C GLN A 151 -0.79 20.01 3.23
N LEU A 152 -1.61 18.99 3.51
CA LEU A 152 -1.19 17.58 3.34
C LEU A 152 -0.81 17.28 1.88
N ARG A 153 -1.45 17.96 0.91
CA ARG A 153 -1.21 17.77 -0.52
C ARG A 153 0.24 18.00 -0.92
N ASP A 154 0.91 18.95 -0.26
CA ASP A 154 2.25 19.40 -0.63
C ASP A 154 3.38 18.57 -0.02
N ASN A 155 3.07 17.66 0.92
CA ASN A 155 4.08 16.81 1.57
C ASN A 155 3.84 15.31 1.33
N PRO A 156 4.23 14.75 0.17
CA PRO A 156 4.11 13.33 -0.13
C PRO A 156 4.93 12.41 0.80
N CYS A 157 5.89 12.95 1.58
CA CYS A 157 6.68 12.15 2.51
C CYS A 157 5.83 11.56 3.63
N SER A 158 4.83 12.30 4.11
CA SER A 158 3.94 11.84 5.18
C SER A 158 3.11 10.65 4.72
N LEU A 159 2.54 10.75 3.52
CA LEU A 159 1.75 9.69 2.92
C LEU A 159 2.56 8.41 2.69
N GLY A 160 3.80 8.52 2.21
CA GLY A 160 4.68 7.36 2.04
C GLY A 160 4.89 6.59 3.35
N GLY A 161 5.11 7.30 4.47
CA GLY A 161 5.21 6.70 5.79
C GLY A 161 3.91 6.05 6.26
N ILE A 162 2.77 6.72 6.06
CA ILE A 162 1.45 6.19 6.43
C ILE A 162 1.15 4.89 5.68
N LEU A 163 1.39 4.86 4.37
CA LEU A 163 1.22 3.66 3.55
C LEU A 163 2.18 2.55 3.96
N HIS A 164 3.40 2.89 4.37
CA HIS A 164 4.35 1.92 4.91
C HIS A 164 3.77 1.25 6.16
N LEU A 165 3.42 2.02 7.20
CA LEU A 165 2.82 1.43 8.41
C LEU A 165 1.58 0.60 8.09
N TYR A 166 0.70 1.11 7.22
CA TYR A 166 -0.50 0.37 6.84
C TYR A 166 -0.15 -0.97 6.21
N SER A 167 0.76 -0.99 5.22
CA SER A 167 1.21 -2.24 4.59
C SER A 167 1.82 -3.23 5.59
N SER A 168 2.60 -2.73 6.56
CA SER A 168 3.23 -3.52 7.61
C SER A 168 2.22 -4.16 8.58
N LEU A 169 1.14 -3.45 8.90
CA LEU A 169 0.06 -3.98 9.75
C LEU A 169 -0.76 -5.06 9.04
N LEU A 170 -0.93 -4.96 7.73
CA LEU A 170 -1.67 -5.95 6.93
C LEU A 170 -0.83 -7.19 6.60
N TYR A 171 0.49 -7.08 6.64
CA TYR A 171 1.39 -8.15 6.24
C TYR A 171 1.22 -9.38 7.13
N ARG A 172 0.97 -10.53 6.48
CA ARG A 172 0.77 -11.87 7.09
C ARG A 172 -0.32 -11.98 8.17
N SER A 173 -1.08 -10.93 8.48
CA SER A 173 -2.16 -10.98 9.46
C SER A 173 -3.54 -11.01 8.80
N LYS A 174 -4.17 -12.19 8.77
CA LYS A 174 -5.53 -12.40 8.22
C LYS A 174 -6.56 -11.54 8.96
N MET A 175 -6.46 -11.46 10.28
CA MET A 175 -7.37 -10.69 11.13
C MET A 175 -7.30 -9.19 10.83
N HIS A 176 -6.09 -8.64 10.74
CA HIS A 176 -5.87 -7.24 10.42
C HIS A 176 -6.39 -6.88 9.03
N LEU A 177 -6.18 -7.76 8.05
CA LEU A 177 -6.74 -7.55 6.73
C LEU A 177 -8.28 -7.54 6.74
N MET A 178 -8.91 -8.43 7.49
CA MET A 178 -10.37 -8.45 7.64
C MET A 178 -10.93 -7.19 8.31
N ILE A 179 -10.20 -6.62 9.26
CA ILE A 179 -10.57 -5.35 9.91
C ILE A 179 -10.42 -4.21 8.90
N ALA A 180 -9.27 -4.15 8.23
CA ALA A 180 -8.93 -3.12 7.27
C ALA A 180 -9.92 -3.01 6.09
N THR A 181 -10.40 -4.13 5.56
CA THR A 181 -11.37 -4.15 4.44
C THR A 181 -12.77 -3.66 4.82
N ARG A 182 -13.08 -3.50 6.12
CA ARG A 182 -14.37 -2.96 6.59
C ARG A 182 -14.42 -1.45 6.61
N PHE A 183 -13.29 -0.76 6.51
CA PHE A 183 -13.29 0.69 6.52
C PHE A 183 -13.77 1.24 5.17
N PRO A 184 -14.75 2.15 5.18
CA PRO A 184 -15.27 2.73 3.95
C PRO A 184 -14.18 3.53 3.25
N ASN A 185 -14.24 3.56 1.91
CA ASN A 185 -13.36 4.33 1.04
C ASN A 185 -11.87 3.98 1.09
N VAL A 186 -11.43 3.00 1.87
CA VAL A 186 -10.00 2.65 1.93
C VAL A 186 -9.52 2.07 0.60
N ALA A 187 -10.30 1.17 -0.01
CA ALA A 187 -9.97 0.57 -1.30
C ALA A 187 -10.02 1.61 -2.43
N SER A 188 -11.08 2.43 -2.49
CA SER A 188 -11.17 3.51 -3.48
C SER A 188 -10.04 4.53 -3.33
N SER A 189 -9.59 4.80 -2.10
CA SER A 189 -8.39 5.60 -1.83
C SER A 189 -7.13 4.93 -2.36
N MET A 190 -6.93 3.63 -2.15
CA MET A 190 -5.79 2.91 -2.71
C MET A 190 -5.80 2.92 -4.24
N ILE A 191 -6.95 2.82 -4.90
CA ILE A 191 -7.07 2.93 -6.37
C ILE A 191 -6.65 4.33 -6.86
N LYS A 192 -7.06 5.39 -6.15
CA LYS A 192 -6.60 6.76 -6.47
C LYS A 192 -5.10 6.90 -6.29
N LEU A 193 -4.55 6.38 -5.19
CA LEU A 193 -3.11 6.46 -4.88
C LEU A 193 -2.24 5.59 -5.78
N ALA A 194 -2.76 4.47 -6.28
CA ALA A 194 -2.09 3.68 -7.30
C ALA A 194 -1.83 4.49 -8.59
N ARG A 195 -2.62 5.54 -8.84
CA ARG A 195 -2.46 6.46 -9.98
C ARG A 195 -1.76 7.77 -9.59
N PHE A 196 -1.24 7.88 -8.36
CA PHE A 196 -0.66 9.11 -7.83
C PHE A 196 0.49 9.64 -8.69
N GLU A 197 0.33 10.88 -9.15
CA GLU A 197 1.29 11.62 -9.99
C GLU A 197 1.84 10.81 -11.18
N ARG A 198 1.04 9.87 -11.69
CA ARG A 198 1.36 9.13 -12.91
C ARG A 198 1.39 10.14 -14.07
N LYS A 199 2.43 10.09 -14.91
CA LYS A 199 2.71 11.03 -16.02
C LYS A 199 3.25 12.43 -15.62
N VAL A 200 3.54 12.66 -14.34
CA VAL A 200 4.10 13.93 -13.89
C VAL A 200 5.62 13.82 -13.80
N HIS A 201 6.34 14.45 -14.74
CA HIS A 201 7.81 14.47 -14.76
C HIS A 201 8.37 15.58 -13.85
N GLN A 202 8.34 15.38 -12.55
CA GLN A 202 8.83 16.36 -11.56
C GLN A 202 10.11 15.90 -10.87
N GLY A 203 11.25 15.97 -11.56
CA GLY A 203 12.56 15.65 -10.97
C GLY A 203 12.70 14.22 -10.42
N THR A 204 13.91 13.84 -10.04
CA THR A 204 14.20 12.45 -9.63
C THR A 204 13.66 12.10 -8.24
N PHE A 205 13.70 13.05 -7.30
CA PHE A 205 13.27 12.81 -5.91
C PHE A 205 11.77 12.58 -5.78
N ARG A 206 10.95 13.49 -6.32
CA ARG A 206 9.48 13.35 -6.27
C ARG A 206 9.00 12.16 -7.09
N SER A 207 9.65 11.86 -8.22
CA SER A 207 9.40 10.63 -8.99
C SER A 207 9.59 9.36 -8.15
N LYS A 208 10.63 9.28 -7.31
CA LYS A 208 10.83 8.14 -6.39
C LYS A 208 9.74 8.04 -5.32
N GLN A 209 9.31 9.16 -4.75
CA GLN A 209 8.23 9.18 -3.76
C GLN A 209 6.89 8.79 -4.37
N ALA A 210 6.58 9.33 -5.55
CA ALA A 210 5.37 8.98 -6.27
C ALA A 210 5.38 7.48 -6.65
N LYS A 211 6.52 6.93 -7.11
CA LYS A 211 6.68 5.48 -7.29
C LYS A 211 6.34 4.72 -6.01
N GLU A 212 6.91 5.11 -4.87
CA GLU A 212 6.72 4.40 -3.61
C GLU A 212 5.25 4.41 -3.16
N ILE A 213 4.58 5.55 -3.27
CA ILE A 213 3.14 5.68 -2.98
C ILE A 213 2.35 4.71 -3.87
N ARG A 214 2.56 4.74 -5.19
CA ARG A 214 1.88 3.83 -6.12
C ARG A 214 2.16 2.37 -5.77
N LEU A 215 3.41 2.03 -5.48
CA LEU A 215 3.87 0.66 -5.22
C LEU A 215 3.20 0.09 -3.98
N ARG A 216 3.22 0.86 -2.87
CA ARG A 216 2.59 0.44 -1.62
C ARG A 216 1.08 0.34 -1.75
N SER A 217 0.43 1.29 -2.43
CA SER A 217 -1.01 1.24 -2.66
C SER A 217 -1.43 0.01 -3.48
N ILE A 218 -0.68 -0.34 -4.53
CA ILE A 218 -0.91 -1.57 -5.28
C ILE A 218 -0.67 -2.80 -4.39
N GLY A 219 0.44 -2.83 -3.65
CA GLY A 219 0.73 -3.94 -2.72
C GLY A 219 -0.38 -4.17 -1.69
N ILE A 220 -0.95 -3.09 -1.13
CA ILE A 220 -2.09 -3.15 -0.22
C ILE A 220 -3.33 -3.74 -0.91
N LEU A 221 -3.66 -3.30 -2.13
CA LEU A 221 -4.76 -3.88 -2.91
C LEU A 221 -4.56 -5.38 -3.13
N VAL A 222 -3.36 -5.80 -3.55
CA VAL A 222 -3.01 -7.22 -3.72
C VAL A 222 -3.21 -8.02 -2.43
N MET A 223 -2.86 -7.45 -1.28
CA MET A 223 -3.06 -8.10 0.01
C MET A 223 -4.55 -8.25 0.36
N MET A 224 -5.39 -7.29 -0.01
CA MET A 224 -6.83 -7.25 0.27
C MET A 224 -7.63 -8.25 -0.58
N CYS A 225 -7.29 -8.43 -1.86
CA CYS A 225 -8.05 -9.26 -2.81
C CYS A 225 -8.34 -10.71 -2.34
N PRO A 226 -7.35 -11.53 -1.94
CA PRO A 226 -7.54 -12.97 -1.74
C PRO A 226 -8.34 -13.34 -0.50
N ARG A 227 -8.69 -12.37 0.35
CA ARG A 227 -9.40 -12.61 1.63
C ARG A 227 -10.66 -11.76 1.75
N SER A 228 -11.18 -11.30 0.62
CA SER A 228 -12.47 -10.61 0.54
C SER A 228 -13.60 -11.61 0.82
N TYR A 229 -14.62 -11.19 1.58
CA TYR A 229 -15.87 -11.94 1.61
C TYR A 229 -16.62 -11.67 0.31
N GLN A 230 -17.70 -12.43 0.14
CA GLN A 230 -18.60 -12.33 -1.00
C GLN A 230 -18.96 -10.87 -1.37
N GLU A 231 -19.34 -10.04 -0.38
CA GLU A 231 -19.69 -8.63 -0.61
C GLU A 231 -18.49 -7.80 -1.11
N GLN A 232 -17.32 -7.95 -0.49
CA GLN A 232 -16.11 -7.25 -0.93
C GLN A 232 -15.64 -7.73 -2.30
N GLN A 233 -15.91 -8.97 -2.71
CA GLN A 233 -15.65 -9.40 -4.09
C GLN A 233 -16.51 -8.64 -5.10
N PHE A 234 -17.79 -8.39 -4.80
CA PHE A 234 -18.62 -7.53 -5.65
C PHE A 234 -18.06 -6.12 -5.73
N GLN A 235 -17.72 -5.51 -4.59
CA GLN A 235 -17.16 -4.17 -4.56
C GLN A 235 -15.84 -4.10 -5.34
N MET A 236 -14.96 -5.09 -5.15
CA MET A 236 -13.67 -5.19 -5.83
C MET A 236 -13.82 -5.23 -7.35
N VAL A 237 -14.74 -6.05 -7.87
CA VAL A 237 -14.95 -6.21 -9.32
C VAL A 237 -15.74 -5.03 -9.89
N ARG A 238 -16.91 -4.72 -9.31
CA ARG A 238 -17.86 -3.78 -9.91
C ARG A 238 -17.59 -2.32 -9.58
N GLU A 239 -17.28 -2.03 -8.32
CA GLU A 239 -17.16 -0.65 -7.85
C GLU A 239 -15.74 -0.13 -7.96
N TRP A 240 -14.77 -0.90 -7.46
CA TRP A 240 -13.37 -0.49 -7.39
C TRP A 240 -12.63 -0.75 -8.69
N LYS A 241 -13.17 -1.64 -9.55
CA LYS A 241 -12.59 -2.05 -10.83
C LYS A 241 -11.09 -2.37 -10.65
N VAL A 242 -10.78 -3.21 -9.66
CA VAL A 242 -9.40 -3.45 -9.22
C VAL A 242 -8.54 -4.04 -10.34
N ILE A 243 -9.12 -4.88 -11.21
CA ILE A 243 -8.40 -5.43 -12.37
C ILE A 243 -7.89 -4.32 -13.29
N ASN A 244 -8.71 -3.29 -13.54
CA ASN A 244 -8.35 -2.14 -14.37
C ASN A 244 -7.16 -1.40 -13.75
N CYS A 245 -7.18 -1.21 -12.43
CA CYS A 245 -6.08 -0.55 -11.72
C CYS A 245 -4.75 -1.32 -11.85
N PHE A 246 -4.79 -2.66 -11.79
CA PHE A 246 -3.59 -3.46 -11.98
C PHE A 246 -3.08 -3.40 -13.42
N ILE A 247 -3.94 -3.55 -14.42
CA ILE A 247 -3.57 -3.45 -15.84
C ILE A 247 -2.97 -2.08 -16.14
N ASP A 248 -3.63 -1.00 -15.70
CA ASP A 248 -3.14 0.37 -15.84
C ASP A 248 -1.73 0.56 -15.26
N SER A 249 -1.33 -0.24 -14.27
CA SER A 249 -0.05 -0.09 -13.55
C SER A 249 1.14 -0.78 -14.21
N PHE A 250 0.90 -1.68 -15.17
CA PHE A 250 1.97 -2.31 -15.97
C PHE A 250 1.81 -2.15 -17.48
N SER A 251 0.70 -1.56 -17.95
CA SER A 251 0.42 -1.35 -19.37
C SER A 251 1.35 -0.29 -19.97
N VAL A 252 2.08 -0.65 -21.02
CA VAL A 252 2.95 0.30 -21.74
C VAL A 252 2.18 1.01 -22.86
N ALA A 253 1.30 0.29 -23.58
CA ALA A 253 0.53 0.84 -24.69
C ALA A 253 -0.60 1.76 -24.23
N GLY A 254 -1.12 1.57 -23.00
CA GLY A 254 -2.07 2.48 -22.34
C GLY A 254 -1.44 3.81 -21.88
N GLY A 255 -0.16 4.04 -22.17
CA GLY A 255 0.56 5.26 -21.84
C GLY A 255 0.79 5.42 -20.34
N SER A 256 0.86 4.34 -19.55
CA SER A 256 1.26 4.47 -18.14
C SER A 256 2.70 4.97 -18.00
N GLU A 257 3.53 4.67 -19.00
CA GLU A 257 4.98 4.88 -19.04
C GLU A 257 5.72 4.28 -17.83
N GLU A 258 5.06 3.35 -17.12
CA GLU A 258 5.59 2.78 -15.89
C GLU A 258 6.63 1.69 -16.21
N GLN A 259 7.89 2.00 -15.88
CA GLN A 259 9.03 1.16 -16.25
C GLN A 259 9.65 0.44 -15.05
N TYR A 260 9.17 0.72 -13.83
CA TYR A 260 9.75 0.12 -12.64
C TYR A 260 9.41 -1.38 -12.54
N LYS A 261 10.45 -2.19 -12.37
CA LYS A 261 10.34 -3.65 -12.32
C LYS A 261 9.37 -4.12 -11.23
N ASP A 262 9.56 -3.61 -10.02
CA ASP A 262 8.79 -4.00 -8.83
C ASP A 262 7.30 -3.66 -8.99
N MET A 263 6.99 -2.57 -9.70
CA MET A 263 5.60 -2.17 -9.99
C MET A 263 4.92 -3.17 -10.93
N ASN A 264 5.61 -3.53 -12.02
CA ASN A 264 5.09 -4.50 -12.98
C ASN A 264 4.88 -5.86 -12.30
N GLU A 265 5.85 -6.30 -11.49
CA GLU A 265 5.78 -7.54 -10.73
C GLU A 265 4.56 -7.56 -9.78
N ILE A 266 4.41 -6.54 -8.92
CA ILE A 266 3.32 -6.51 -7.94
C ILE A 266 1.95 -6.41 -8.63
N ALA A 267 1.84 -5.67 -9.73
CA ALA A 267 0.58 -5.51 -10.45
C ALA A 267 0.17 -6.79 -11.20
N LEU A 268 1.12 -7.48 -11.84
CA LEU A 268 0.88 -8.80 -12.44
C LEU A 268 0.48 -9.85 -11.38
N LYS A 269 1.15 -9.83 -10.22
CA LYS A 269 0.74 -10.63 -9.07
C LYS A 269 -0.68 -10.29 -8.61
N GLY A 270 -1.07 -9.02 -8.69
CA GLY A 270 -2.43 -8.56 -8.41
C GLY A 270 -3.46 -9.15 -9.36
N VAL A 271 -3.21 -9.13 -10.67
CA VAL A 271 -4.06 -9.80 -11.68
C VAL A 271 -4.22 -11.28 -11.33
N TYR A 272 -3.11 -11.98 -11.12
CA TYR A 272 -3.13 -13.39 -10.72
C TYR A 272 -4.00 -13.60 -9.47
N THR A 273 -3.78 -12.79 -8.44
CA THR A 273 -4.46 -12.93 -7.14
C THR A 273 -5.97 -12.71 -7.25
N VAL A 274 -6.42 -11.68 -7.98
CA VAL A 274 -7.84 -11.42 -8.23
C VAL A 274 -8.48 -12.61 -8.97
N MET A 275 -7.88 -13.02 -10.08
CA MET A 275 -8.44 -14.07 -10.92
C MET A 275 -8.50 -15.43 -10.20
N THR A 276 -7.49 -15.77 -9.40
CA THR A 276 -7.53 -16.96 -8.55
C THR A 276 -8.61 -16.83 -7.48
N SER A 277 -8.73 -15.67 -6.82
CA SER A 277 -9.72 -15.48 -5.75
C SER A 277 -11.18 -15.60 -6.22
N LEU A 278 -11.47 -15.27 -7.48
CA LEU A 278 -12.81 -15.41 -8.08
C LEU A 278 -13.15 -16.85 -8.49
N ARG A 279 -12.15 -17.74 -8.50
CA ARG A 279 -12.27 -19.14 -8.97
C ARG A 279 -12.02 -20.19 -7.91
N THR A 280 -11.40 -19.82 -6.80
CA THR A 280 -11.21 -20.71 -5.67
C THR A 280 -12.41 -20.62 -4.75
N GLU A 281 -13.15 -21.71 -4.64
CA GLU A 281 -14.23 -21.82 -3.67
C GLU A 281 -13.67 -21.77 -2.25
N SER A 282 -14.25 -20.92 -1.41
CA SER A 282 -13.99 -20.90 0.02
C SER A 282 -15.29 -20.72 0.79
N VAL A 283 -15.30 -21.13 2.05
CA VAL A 283 -16.47 -20.94 2.95
C VAL A 283 -16.89 -19.47 3.03
N LEU A 284 -15.93 -18.55 2.94
CA LEU A 284 -16.16 -17.10 3.07
C LEU A 284 -16.54 -16.42 1.74
N SER A 285 -16.23 -17.06 0.62
CA SER A 285 -16.48 -16.53 -0.71
C SER A 285 -16.77 -17.65 -1.70
N PRO A 286 -18.05 -18.01 -1.91
CA PRO A 286 -18.43 -18.98 -2.92
C PRO A 286 -18.17 -18.42 -4.32
N ILE A 287 -17.87 -19.32 -5.27
CA ILE A 287 -17.58 -18.93 -6.66
C ILE A 287 -18.77 -18.20 -7.26
N LYS A 288 -18.49 -17.09 -7.95
CA LYS A 288 -19.47 -16.30 -8.70
C LYS A 288 -19.06 -16.20 -10.17
N PRO A 289 -19.59 -17.05 -11.05
CA PRO A 289 -19.25 -17.05 -12.46
C PRO A 289 -19.46 -15.69 -13.13
N GLU A 290 -20.46 -14.91 -12.68
CA GLU A 290 -20.73 -13.57 -13.20
C GLU A 290 -19.62 -12.57 -12.89
N LEU A 291 -19.00 -12.62 -11.70
CA LEU A 291 -17.90 -11.74 -11.34
C LEU A 291 -16.61 -12.11 -12.05
N GLN A 292 -16.39 -13.43 -12.24
CA GLN A 292 -15.29 -13.92 -13.05
C GLN A 292 -15.42 -13.41 -14.49
N LYS A 293 -16.60 -13.57 -15.09
CA LYS A 293 -16.87 -13.12 -16.46
C LYS A 293 -16.66 -11.61 -16.59
N GLU A 294 -17.21 -10.82 -15.68
CA GLU A 294 -17.04 -9.35 -15.71
C GLU A 294 -15.56 -8.94 -15.59
N SER A 295 -14.78 -9.60 -14.73
CA SER A 295 -13.34 -9.32 -14.61
C SER A 295 -12.55 -9.71 -15.87
N GLN A 296 -12.98 -10.76 -16.57
CA GLN A 296 -12.38 -11.16 -17.85
C GLN A 296 -12.69 -10.13 -18.94
N GLU A 297 -13.96 -9.72 -19.06
CA GLU A 297 -14.40 -8.70 -20.02
C GLU A 297 -13.69 -7.36 -19.76
N ASP A 298 -13.58 -6.94 -18.49
CA ASP A 298 -12.81 -5.75 -18.09
C ASP A 298 -11.35 -5.86 -18.55
N CYS A 299 -10.69 -7.00 -18.32
CA CYS A 299 -9.31 -7.23 -18.74
C CYS A 299 -9.13 -7.20 -20.27
N GLU A 300 -10.02 -7.87 -21.01
CA GLU A 300 -10.02 -7.88 -22.47
C GLU A 300 -10.23 -6.47 -23.05
N SER A 301 -11.18 -5.71 -22.49
CA SER A 301 -11.49 -4.35 -22.95
C SER A 301 -10.31 -3.37 -22.82
N MET A 302 -9.40 -3.64 -21.89
CA MET A 302 -8.20 -2.83 -21.65
C MET A 302 -6.96 -3.32 -22.41
N GLY A 303 -7.07 -4.38 -23.21
CA GLY A 303 -5.92 -5.03 -23.83
C GLY A 303 -4.97 -5.66 -22.79
N GLY A 304 -5.51 -6.06 -21.64
CA GLY A 304 -4.72 -6.58 -20.52
C GLY A 304 -3.99 -7.87 -20.88
N MET A 305 -4.56 -8.69 -21.75
CA MET A 305 -3.94 -9.94 -22.22
C MET A 305 -2.69 -9.67 -23.06
N GLU A 306 -2.77 -8.74 -24.01
CA GLU A 306 -1.66 -8.31 -24.86
C GLU A 306 -0.53 -7.71 -24.00
N GLU A 307 -0.88 -6.91 -23.01
CA GLU A 307 0.09 -6.32 -22.08
C GLU A 307 0.78 -7.41 -21.23
N ILE A 308 0.03 -8.36 -20.67
CA ILE A 308 0.59 -9.51 -19.93
C ILE A 308 1.54 -10.31 -20.81
N GLU A 309 1.16 -10.60 -22.06
CA GLU A 309 1.99 -11.33 -23.01
C GLU A 309 3.26 -10.56 -23.38
N SER A 310 3.17 -9.24 -23.57
CA SER A 310 4.33 -8.41 -23.89
C SER A 310 5.45 -8.53 -22.83
N HIS A 311 5.07 -8.65 -21.55
CA HIS A 311 6.00 -8.84 -20.44
C HIS A 311 6.66 -10.24 -20.45
N GLN A 312 6.11 -11.23 -21.16
CA GLN A 312 6.73 -12.55 -21.32
C GLN A 312 7.92 -12.53 -22.30
N PHE A 313 7.95 -11.57 -23.24
CA PHE A 313 8.95 -11.50 -24.32
C PHE A 313 10.10 -10.51 -24.06
N ARG A 314 10.13 -9.85 -22.90
CA ARG A 314 11.25 -8.95 -22.52
C ARG A 314 12.57 -9.76 -22.42
N ARG A 315 13.68 -9.16 -22.90
CA ARG A 315 15.00 -9.82 -22.93
C ARG A 315 15.41 -10.28 -21.53
N VAL A 316 15.68 -11.57 -21.40
CA VAL A 316 15.76 -12.30 -20.14
C VAL A 316 17.11 -12.08 -19.45
N LYS A 317 17.09 -11.69 -18.18
CA LYS A 317 18.13 -12.06 -17.20
C LYS A 317 17.65 -13.27 -16.42
N ARG A 318 18.57 -14.15 -15.97
CA ARG A 318 18.24 -15.29 -15.08
C ARG A 318 17.48 -14.76 -13.85
N ASN A 319 16.37 -15.39 -13.45
CA ASN A 319 15.47 -14.99 -12.36
C ASN A 319 14.63 -13.71 -12.63
N ASP A 320 14.00 -13.63 -13.79
CA ASP A 320 13.06 -12.55 -14.08
C ASP A 320 11.68 -12.79 -13.46
N LEU A 321 11.47 -12.25 -12.26
CA LEU A 321 10.20 -12.30 -11.53
C LEU A 321 9.01 -11.76 -12.34
N ILE A 322 9.23 -10.74 -13.19
CA ILE A 322 8.15 -10.22 -14.06
C ILE A 322 7.62 -11.32 -14.98
N ARG A 323 8.52 -12.07 -15.62
CA ARG A 323 8.14 -13.15 -16.54
C ARG A 323 7.39 -14.28 -15.81
N LEU A 324 7.79 -14.57 -14.57
CA LEU A 324 7.09 -15.54 -13.73
C LEU A 324 5.67 -15.06 -13.41
N GLU A 325 5.53 -13.83 -12.92
CA GLU A 325 4.24 -13.26 -12.54
C GLU A 325 3.33 -13.03 -13.76
N SER A 326 3.86 -12.65 -14.93
CA SER A 326 3.07 -12.56 -16.17
C SER A 326 2.56 -13.92 -16.63
N SER A 327 3.36 -14.97 -16.49
CA SER A 327 2.94 -16.33 -16.81
C SER A 327 1.83 -16.83 -15.87
N LYS A 328 1.95 -16.52 -14.56
CA LYS A 328 0.88 -16.79 -13.58
C LYS A 328 -0.39 -16.02 -13.91
N ALA A 329 -0.28 -14.72 -14.16
CA ALA A 329 -1.40 -13.87 -14.54
C ALA A 329 -2.11 -14.40 -15.80
N LYS A 330 -1.36 -14.76 -16.86
CA LYS A 330 -1.92 -15.34 -18.09
C LYS A 330 -2.68 -16.65 -17.83
N ILE A 331 -2.11 -17.55 -17.04
CA ILE A 331 -2.76 -18.83 -16.72
C ILE A 331 -4.02 -18.61 -15.89
N ALA A 332 -3.96 -17.71 -14.91
CA ALA A 332 -5.12 -17.29 -14.15
C ALA A 332 -6.12 -16.47 -14.98
N MET A 333 -5.76 -15.84 -16.09
CA MET A 333 -6.75 -15.23 -17.00
C MET A 333 -7.45 -16.28 -17.85
N LEU A 334 -6.70 -17.18 -18.48
CA LEU A 334 -7.20 -18.18 -19.43
C LEU A 334 -7.92 -19.38 -18.78
N ASN A 335 -7.94 -19.46 -17.46
CA ASN A 335 -8.46 -20.61 -16.72
C ASN A 335 -7.83 -21.94 -17.14
N ILE A 336 -6.56 -21.87 -17.54
CA ILE A 336 -5.80 -23.07 -17.87
C ILE A 336 -5.45 -23.72 -16.54
N ARG A 337 -5.88 -24.97 -16.34
CA ARG A 337 -5.36 -25.77 -15.22
C ARG A 337 -3.85 -25.81 -15.38
N TRP A 338 -3.12 -25.20 -14.45
CA TRP A 338 -1.67 -25.27 -14.40
C TRP A 338 -1.32 -26.76 -14.22
N LYS A 339 -0.94 -27.43 -15.32
CA LYS A 339 -0.38 -28.80 -15.28
C LYS A 339 1.05 -28.71 -14.72
N SER A 340 1.22 -28.21 -13.50
CA SER A 340 2.50 -28.38 -12.80
C SER A 340 2.47 -29.79 -12.30
N GLN A 341 3.25 -30.63 -12.95
CA GLN A 341 3.88 -31.82 -12.38
C GLN A 341 3.10 -32.44 -11.21
N GLU A 342 2.33 -33.46 -11.56
CA GLU A 342 1.75 -34.54 -10.76
C GLU A 342 2.64 -35.17 -9.66
N GLN A 343 3.75 -34.58 -9.17
CA GLN A 343 4.74 -35.34 -8.39
C GLN A 343 5.56 -34.63 -7.30
N ARG A 344 5.21 -33.45 -6.80
CA ARG A 344 5.81 -32.99 -5.52
C ARG A 344 4.74 -32.45 -4.58
N GLY A 345 4.35 -33.30 -3.62
CA GLY A 345 3.43 -32.97 -2.54
C GLY A 345 3.98 -31.83 -1.68
N ILE A 346 3.69 -30.60 -2.09
CA ILE A 346 3.93 -29.40 -1.32
C ILE A 346 2.55 -28.89 -0.91
N TYR A 347 2.23 -29.12 0.36
CA TYR A 347 1.08 -28.50 1.02
C TYR A 347 1.37 -27.01 1.19
N TRP A 348 0.50 -26.18 0.65
CA TRP A 348 0.49 -24.74 0.93
C TRP A 348 -0.27 -24.53 2.25
N TRP A 349 0.41 -24.01 3.27
CA TRP A 349 -0.15 -23.54 4.54
C TRP A 349 -0.23 -22.02 4.57
#